data_AF-A0A2P6PKH8-F1
#
_entry.id   AF-A0A2P6PKH8-F1
#
_cell.length_a   1.000
_cell.length_b   1.000
_cell.length_c   1.000
_cell.angle_alpha   90.00
_cell.angle_beta   90.00
_cell.angle_gamma   90.00
#
_symmetry.space_group_name_H-M   'P 1'
#
loop_
_entity.id
_entity.type
_entity.pdbx_description
1 polymer ?
#
loop_
_entity_poly.entity_id
_entity_poly.type
_entity_poly.pdbx_seq_one_letter_code
_entity_poly.pdbx_strand_id
1 'polypeptide(L)'
;MQAHHIVTRGNDSVVRKGGLKTVQIMTERWQGNKKMTKLSGLETFLVDPEALASELQKKFACSTTVAELPSKKGLEVLVQGGVIENLAKHLIEQCGIPKRYVEVLDKTRR
;
A
#
# COMPACT_ATOMS: atom_id res chain seq x y z
N MET A 1 2.98 26.81 -13.79
CA MET A 1 1.92 26.29 -12.88
C MET A 1 2.34 24.90 -12.46
N GLN A 2 2.40 24.60 -11.15
CA GLN A 2 2.63 23.22 -10.70
C GLN A 2 1.31 22.43 -10.85
N ALA A 3 1.39 21.18 -11.31
CA ALA A 3 0.21 20.33 -11.38
C ALA A 3 -0.33 20.07 -9.97
N HIS A 4 -1.65 20.19 -9.80
CA HIS A 4 -2.37 19.83 -8.58
C HIS A 4 -3.26 18.64 -8.87
N HIS A 5 -3.40 17.73 -7.91
CA HIS A 5 -4.35 16.64 -7.99
C HIS A 5 -5.26 16.64 -6.76
N ILE A 6 -6.51 16.23 -6.98
CA ILE A 6 -7.52 16.11 -5.95
C ILE A 6 -7.78 14.63 -5.76
N VAL A 7 -7.64 14.16 -4.53
CA VAL A 7 -8.01 12.81 -4.14
C VAL A 7 -9.23 12.91 -3.26
N THR A 8 -10.31 12.24 -3.68
CA THR A 8 -11.57 12.19 -2.94
C THR A 8 -11.85 10.75 -2.57
N ARG A 9 -12.13 10.51 -1.29
CA ARG A 9 -12.53 9.20 -0.77
C ARG A 9 -13.66 9.38 0.24
N GLY A 10 -14.85 8.95 -0.12
CA GLY A 10 -16.05 9.22 0.66
C GLY A 10 -16.28 10.73 0.78
N ASN A 11 -16.33 11.24 2.01
CA ASN A 11 -16.51 12.66 2.29
C ASN A 11 -15.19 13.45 2.37
N ASP A 12 -14.04 12.76 2.40
CA ASP A 12 -12.74 13.40 2.52
C ASP A 12 -12.18 13.74 1.13
N SER A 13 -11.84 15.01 0.93
CA SER A 13 -11.17 15.49 -0.28
C SER A 13 -9.91 16.25 0.10
N VAL A 14 -8.76 15.85 -0.48
CA VAL A 14 -7.49 16.51 -0.23
C VAL A 14 -6.86 16.95 -1.54
N VAL A 15 -6.50 18.24 -1.59
CA VAL A 15 -5.73 18.82 -2.70
C VAL A 15 -4.25 18.65 -2.39
N ARG A 16 -3.55 17.92 -3.24
CA ARG A 16 -2.10 17.69 -3.13
C ARG A 16 -1.39 18.35 -4.31
N LYS A 17 -0.21 18.92 -4.02
CA LYS A 17 0.65 19.55 -5.02
C LYS A 17 1.56 18.48 -5.65
N GLY A 18 1.84 18.59 -6.94
CA GLY A 18 2.69 17.67 -7.68
C GLY A 18 1.93 16.52 -8.35
N GLY A 19 2.67 15.59 -8.93
CA GLY A 19 2.10 14.38 -9.55
C GLY A 19 1.51 13.44 -8.51
N LEU A 20 0.49 12.67 -8.91
CA LEU A 20 -0.07 11.61 -8.08
C LEU A 20 1.00 10.55 -7.83
N LYS A 21 1.30 10.26 -6.56
CA LYS A 21 2.21 9.19 -6.18
C LYS A 21 1.50 7.85 -6.28
N THR A 22 2.22 6.83 -6.73
CA THR A 22 1.73 5.45 -6.82
C THR A 22 1.80 4.76 -5.45
N VAL A 23 0.89 3.81 -5.23
CA VAL A 23 1.01 2.85 -4.13
C VAL A 23 2.02 1.80 -4.55
N GLN A 24 3.02 1.57 -3.71
CA GLN A 24 4.04 0.56 -3.97
C GLN A 24 3.77 -0.68 -3.12
N ILE A 25 3.63 -1.82 -3.80
CA ILE A 25 3.56 -3.16 -3.21
C ILE A 25 4.90 -3.83 -3.46
N MET A 26 5.63 -4.16 -2.41
CA MET A 26 6.94 -4.79 -2.52
C MET A 26 7.01 -6.06 -1.70
N THR A 27 7.34 -7.21 -2.31
CA THR A 27 7.63 -8.43 -1.55
C THR A 27 9.11 -8.71 -1.55
N GLU A 28 9.65 -8.96 -0.35
CA GLU A 28 11.04 -9.37 -0.15
C GLU A 28 11.14 -10.54 0.83
N ARG A 29 12.33 -11.12 0.93
CA ARG A 29 12.63 -12.15 1.94
C ARG A 29 13.14 -11.46 3.20
N TRP A 30 12.52 -11.75 4.34
CA TRP A 30 12.82 -11.07 5.61
C TRP A 30 13.62 -11.94 6.59
N GLN A 31 13.41 -13.26 6.57
CA GLN A 31 14.14 -14.19 7.44
C GLN A 31 14.23 -15.57 6.78
N GLY A 32 15.37 -15.84 6.13
CA GLY A 32 15.56 -17.03 5.31
C GLY A 32 14.58 -17.05 4.12
N ASN A 33 13.75 -18.08 4.05
CA ASN A 33 12.75 -18.23 2.98
C ASN A 33 11.40 -17.55 3.27
N LYS A 34 11.24 -16.91 4.44
CA LYS A 34 10.01 -16.18 4.76
C LYS A 34 9.88 -14.93 3.89
N LYS A 35 8.72 -14.78 3.26
CA LYS A 35 8.36 -13.61 2.46
C LYS A 35 7.62 -12.59 3.32
N MET A 36 7.83 -11.32 3.01
CA MET A 36 7.14 -10.20 3.64
C MET A 36 6.76 -9.20 2.55
N THR A 37 5.49 -8.80 2.54
CA THR A 37 4.94 -7.84 1.59
C THR A 37 4.77 -6.51 2.28
N LYS A 38 5.34 -5.46 1.70
CA LYS A 38 5.31 -4.09 2.19
C LYS A 38 4.40 -3.26 1.29
N LEU A 39 3.65 -2.37 1.92
CA LEU A 39 2.74 -1.44 1.28
C LEU A 39 3.12 -0.02 1.65
N SER A 40 3.41 0.81 0.66
CA SER A 40 3.81 2.21 0.88
C SER A 40 3.00 3.15 0.00
N GLY A 41 2.84 4.40 0.45
CA GLY A 41 2.14 5.46 -0.32
C GLY A 41 0.62 5.48 -0.17
N LEU A 42 0.08 4.76 0.83
CA LEU A 42 -1.35 4.70 1.16
C LEU A 42 -1.97 6.07 1.48
N GLU A 43 -1.18 6.95 2.11
CA GLU A 43 -1.55 8.34 2.42
C GLU A 43 -1.99 9.17 1.19
N THR A 44 -1.53 8.80 0.00
CA THR A 44 -1.88 9.48 -1.25
C THR A 44 -3.35 9.24 -1.59
N PHE A 45 -3.88 8.08 -1.24
CA PHE A 45 -5.25 7.66 -1.55
C PHE A 45 -6.21 7.82 -0.37
N LEU A 46 -5.81 8.57 0.67
CA LEU A 46 -6.56 8.75 1.91
C LEU A 46 -6.96 7.40 2.54
N VAL A 47 -6.08 6.40 2.41
CA VAL A 47 -6.25 5.10 3.05
C VAL A 47 -5.60 5.18 4.43
N ASP A 48 -6.37 4.85 5.46
CA ASP A 48 -5.83 4.67 6.80
C ASP A 48 -5.04 3.34 6.87
N PRO A 49 -3.71 3.39 7.13
CA PRO A 49 -2.89 2.19 7.22
C PRO A 49 -3.26 1.28 8.39
N GLU A 50 -3.78 1.81 9.50
CA GLU A 50 -4.16 0.99 10.66
C GLU A 50 -5.45 0.19 10.39
N ALA A 51 -6.47 0.86 9.85
CA ALA A 51 -7.69 0.20 9.38
C ALA A 51 -7.37 -0.84 8.31
N LEU A 52 -6.53 -0.49 7.32
CA LEU A 52 -6.13 -1.43 6.27
C LEU A 52 -5.38 -2.64 6.85
N ALA A 53 -4.44 -2.44 7.77
CA ALA A 53 -3.73 -3.55 8.41
C ALA A 53 -4.72 -4.51 9.09
N SER A 54 -5.66 -3.99 9.88
CA SER A 54 -6.69 -4.79 10.55
C SER A 54 -7.59 -5.56 9.57
N GLU A 55 -7.94 -4.97 8.43
CA GLU A 55 -8.72 -5.62 7.37
C GLU A 55 -7.91 -6.74 6.70
N LEU A 56 -6.66 -6.46 6.34
CA LEU A 56 -5.77 -7.43 5.69
C LEU A 56 -5.46 -8.61 6.61
N GLN A 57 -5.29 -8.38 7.92
CA GLN A 57 -5.09 -9.43 8.90
C GLN A 57 -6.26 -10.42 8.92
N LYS A 58 -7.51 -9.93 8.88
CA LYS A 58 -8.71 -10.77 8.84
C LYS A 58 -8.84 -11.50 7.50
N LYS A 59 -8.58 -10.81 6.39
CA LYS A 59 -8.77 -11.36 5.04
C LYS A 59 -7.72 -12.39 4.64
N PHE A 60 -6.48 -12.19 5.03
CA PHE A 60 -5.36 -13.06 4.68
C PHE A 60 -4.92 -13.99 5.79
N ALA A 61 -5.58 -13.95 6.96
CA ALA A 61 -5.25 -14.76 8.14
C ALA A 61 -3.75 -14.68 8.49
N CYS A 62 -3.14 -13.50 8.32
CA CYS A 62 -1.72 -13.26 8.50
C CYS A 62 -1.46 -12.09 9.43
N SER A 63 -0.31 -12.07 10.09
CA SER A 63 0.08 -10.92 10.91
C SER A 63 0.43 -9.74 10.00
N THR A 64 -0.14 -8.59 10.36
CA THR A 64 0.15 -7.29 9.74
C THR A 64 0.69 -6.33 10.78
N THR A 65 1.57 -5.43 10.38
CA THR A 65 2.17 -4.43 11.27
C THR A 65 2.27 -3.11 10.53
N VAL A 66 1.94 -2.00 11.18
CA VAL A 66 2.17 -0.66 10.64
C VAL A 66 3.53 -0.19 11.11
N ALA A 67 4.35 0.33 10.20
CA ALA A 67 5.66 0.87 10.49
C ALA A 67 5.84 2.23 9.82
N GLU A 68 6.73 3.06 10.35
CA GLU A 68 7.07 4.34 9.74
C GLU A 68 8.12 4.15 8.62
N LEU A 69 7.96 4.86 7.51
CA LEU A 69 8.91 4.79 6.40
C LEU A 69 10.23 5.49 6.77
N PRO A 70 11.40 4.83 6.59
CA PRO A 70 12.69 5.36 7.04
C PRO A 70 13.20 6.58 6.25
N SER A 71 12.69 6.81 5.02
CA SER A 71 13.16 7.91 4.16
C SER A 71 12.09 8.96 3.83
N LYS A 72 10.83 8.74 4.18
CA LYS A 72 9.72 9.62 3.80
C LYS A 72 8.77 9.74 4.98
N LYS A 73 8.19 10.94 5.19
CA LYS A 73 7.03 11.07 6.09
C LYS A 73 5.88 10.26 5.49
N GLY A 74 5.55 9.15 6.13
CA GLY A 74 4.52 8.23 5.68
C GLY A 74 4.55 6.93 6.47
N LEU A 75 3.43 6.22 6.44
CA LEU A 75 3.28 4.93 7.09
C LEU A 75 3.31 3.84 6.03
N GLU A 76 3.92 2.72 6.37
CA GLU A 76 3.89 1.49 5.58
C GLU A 76 3.16 0.38 6.33
N VAL A 77 2.43 -0.44 5.58
CA VAL A 77 1.80 -1.65 6.10
C VAL A 77 2.64 -2.84 5.70
N LEU A 78 3.10 -3.57 6.70
CA LEU A 78 3.86 -4.78 6.56
C LEU A 78 2.92 -5.97 6.72
N VAL A 79 2.97 -6.92 5.78
CA VAL A 79 2.11 -8.10 5.74
C VAL A 79 2.99 -9.32 5.63
N GLN A 80 2.81 -10.29 6.54
CA GLN A 80 3.54 -11.55 6.46
C GLN A 80 3.06 -12.40 5.29
N GLY A 81 3.98 -12.91 4.48
CA GLY A 81 3.70 -13.73 3.30
C GLY A 81 3.96 -13.02 1.97
N GLY A 82 3.87 -13.78 0.88
CA GLY A 82 4.00 -13.30 -0.50
C GLY A 82 2.63 -13.10 -1.14
N VAL A 83 1.87 -12.13 -0.64
CA VAL A 83 0.44 -11.94 -0.99
C VAL A 83 0.21 -10.88 -2.07
N ILE A 84 1.21 -10.62 -2.92
CA ILE A 84 1.17 -9.56 -3.94
C ILE A 84 -0.13 -9.54 -4.73
N GLU A 85 -0.51 -10.67 -5.34
CA GLU A 85 -1.65 -10.74 -6.25
C GLU A 85 -2.96 -10.47 -5.52
N ASN A 86 -3.14 -11.12 -4.37
CA ASN A 86 -4.31 -10.94 -3.52
C ASN A 86 -4.43 -9.51 -3.00
N LEU A 87 -3.30 -8.89 -2.67
CA LEU A 87 -3.23 -7.57 -2.09
C LEU A 87 -3.43 -6.47 -3.16
N ALA A 88 -2.87 -6.66 -4.36
CA ALA A 88 -3.16 -5.82 -5.51
C ALA A 88 -4.65 -5.88 -5.88
N LYS A 89 -5.23 -7.07 -5.92
CA LYS A 89 -6.67 -7.27 -6.14
C LYS A 89 -7.50 -6.56 -5.07
N HIS A 90 -7.13 -6.70 -3.81
CA HIS A 90 -7.78 -6.04 -2.69
C HIS A 90 -7.75 -4.50 -2.83
N LEU A 91 -6.61 -3.92 -3.18
CA LEU A 91 -6.49 -2.47 -3.35
C LEU A 91 -7.33 -1.93 -4.51
N ILE A 92 -7.47 -2.70 -5.58
CA ILE A 92 -8.29 -2.31 -6.73
C ILE A 92 -9.78 -2.43 -6.41
N GLU A 93 -10.20 -3.56 -5.84
CA GLU A 93 -11.62 -3.87 -5.62
C GLU A 93 -12.20 -3.20 -4.36
N GLN A 94 -11.49 -3.26 -3.24
CA GLN A 94 -11.99 -2.73 -1.96
C GLN A 94 -11.59 -1.27 -1.79
N CYS A 95 -10.35 -0.93 -2.15
CA CYS A 95 -9.87 0.45 -2.00
C CYS A 95 -10.15 1.34 -3.22
N GLY A 96 -10.66 0.81 -4.33
CA GLY A 96 -10.97 1.58 -5.54
C GLY A 96 -9.74 2.23 -6.18
N ILE A 97 -8.52 1.76 -5.88
CA ILE A 97 -7.30 2.36 -6.39
C ILE A 97 -7.11 1.92 -7.84
N PRO A 98 -6.99 2.85 -8.81
CA PRO A 98 -6.79 2.47 -10.20
C PRO A 98 -5.48 1.71 -10.36
N LYS A 99 -5.50 0.60 -11.11
CA LYS A 99 -4.32 -0.26 -11.38
C LYS A 99 -3.11 0.53 -11.91
N ARG A 100 -3.35 1.64 -12.64
CA ARG A 100 -2.29 2.52 -13.15
C ARG A 100 -1.43 3.14 -12.05
N TYR A 101 -1.96 3.25 -10.84
CA TYR A 101 -1.27 3.81 -9.69
C TYR A 101 -0.84 2.76 -8.66
N VAL A 102 -0.88 1.48 -9.03
CA VAL A 102 -0.39 0.37 -8.21
C VAL A 102 0.89 -0.16 -8.85
N GLU A 103 2.01 0.13 -8.23
CA GLU A 103 3.32 -0.41 -8.60
C GLU A 103 3.60 -1.67 -7.80
N VAL A 104 4.05 -2.72 -8.48
CA VAL A 104 4.33 -4.01 -7.89
C VAL A 104 5.79 -4.36 -8.12
N LEU A 105 6.51 -4.70 -7.04
CA LEU A 105 7.90 -5.12 -7.06
C LEU A 105 8.07 -6.44 -6.31
N ASP A 106 8.32 -7.53 -7.03
CA ASP A 106 8.63 -8.83 -6.42
C ASP A 106 10.14 -9.07 -6.42
N LYS A 107 10.81 -8.85 -5.28
CA LYS A 107 12.24 -9.17 -5.12
C LYS A 107 12.50 -10.67 -4.88
N THR A 108 11.45 -11.49 -4.79
CA THR A 108 11.58 -12.93 -4.52
C THR A 108 11.62 -13.77 -5.79
N ARG A 109 11.18 -13.20 -6.92
CA ARG A 109 11.34 -13.79 -8.25
C ARG A 109 12.70 -13.38 -8.80
N ARG A 110 13.47 -14.37 -9.26
CA ARG A 110 14.77 -14.21 -9.91
C ARG A 110 14.61 -14.45 -11.39
#